data_AF-A0A1I7GZK9-F1
#
_entry.id   AF-A0A1I7GZK9-F1
#
_cell.length_a   1.000
_cell.length_b   1.000
_cell.length_c   1.000
_cell.angle_alpha   90.00
_cell.angle_beta   90.00
_cell.angle_gamma   90.00
#
_symmetry.space_group_name_H-M   'P 1'
#
loop_
_entity.id
_entity.type
_entity.pdbx_description
1 polymer ?
#
loop_
_entity_poly.entity_id
_entity_poly.type
_entity_poly.pdbx_seq_one_letter_code
_entity_poly.pdbx_strand_id
1 'polypeptide(L)'
;MVNNLNNKKLLLILALLLLTPLVHGQEAVPPSSIGQNQSMNANADPKAQTHPQLHPQPQRQFLNQAQAQPARRQEEPPLNPVPVKFEGIVVQADPLAVKSVNGDVQTFIPSRQEASAELRAAWPNPGDLVLLTYVPRARGHALTDIEIVGKTIVGTIKEIAEDDSWIVVRTQLPEKREYEVNIPLQTGADFKPLVSAMRQGDGIRATYVLEGGINSSDETAQVKINHVRSLEWQSEPVGRAARWASLLIAIFVLFILAYIFTRGHPTYLYLGRDNRYSSSKFQTFLWFWLVISAYIAIVSHRITAAGWSYVGGVDIPPHLLILSGISVLTFAGAKAITTGKVDEKPDLKPPASKPRAIDLICDDNNKPDLGDFQMVAITILTVIIYAISAVEFMENIEFRRVVTMPDVDATLLSIFGLGQAAYLGKKAAGEQ
;
A
#
# COMPACT_ATOMS: atom_id res chain seq x y z
N MET A 1 44.07 -14.97 6.09
CA MET A 1 42.87 -15.60 5.47
C MET A 1 41.59 -15.48 6.32
N VAL A 2 41.66 -15.13 7.62
CA VAL A 2 40.51 -15.09 8.54
C VAL A 2 39.64 -13.80 8.41
N ASN A 3 40.20 -12.66 8.00
CA ASN A 3 39.45 -11.38 7.91
C ASN A 3 38.48 -11.24 6.72
N ASN A 4 38.60 -12.07 5.69
CA ASN A 4 37.72 -11.97 4.51
C ASN A 4 36.34 -12.60 4.75
N LEU A 5 36.20 -13.42 5.81
CA LEU A 5 34.96 -14.08 6.17
C LEU A 5 33.98 -13.13 6.89
N ASN A 6 34.49 -12.19 7.69
CA ASN A 6 33.64 -11.23 8.43
C ASN A 6 33.05 -10.13 7.54
N ASN A 7 33.80 -9.64 6.53
CA ASN A 7 33.28 -8.66 5.59
C ASN A 7 32.16 -9.23 4.71
N LYS A 8 32.32 -10.49 4.26
CA LYS A 8 31.27 -11.20 3.54
C LYS A 8 30.05 -11.44 4.44
N LYS A 9 30.24 -11.82 5.71
CA LYS A 9 29.13 -12.01 6.65
C LYS A 9 28.37 -10.71 6.95
N LEU A 10 29.04 -9.57 7.13
CA LEU A 10 28.35 -8.29 7.40
C LEU A 10 27.58 -7.80 6.16
N LEU A 11 28.18 -7.86 4.97
CA LEU A 11 27.50 -7.56 3.71
C LEU A 11 26.37 -8.55 3.41
N LEU A 12 26.56 -9.83 3.74
CA LEU A 12 25.53 -10.86 3.59
C LEU A 12 24.39 -10.64 4.60
N ILE A 13 24.67 -10.21 5.83
CA ILE A 13 23.64 -9.89 6.85
C ILE A 13 22.86 -8.63 6.46
N LEU A 14 23.54 -7.58 5.99
CA LEU A 14 22.87 -6.40 5.42
C LEU A 14 22.06 -6.76 4.17
N ALA A 15 22.57 -7.63 3.30
CA ALA A 15 21.84 -8.12 2.13
C ALA A 15 20.66 -9.02 2.53
N LEU A 16 20.79 -9.86 3.56
CA LEU A 16 19.72 -10.74 4.06
C LEU A 16 18.60 -9.92 4.71
N LEU A 17 18.93 -8.88 5.47
CA LEU A 17 17.97 -7.92 6.03
C LEU A 17 17.19 -7.18 4.92
N LEU A 18 17.78 -7.01 3.75
CA LEU A 18 17.14 -6.41 2.57
C LEU A 18 16.40 -7.43 1.68
N LEU A 19 16.62 -8.74 1.88
CA LEU A 19 16.12 -9.83 1.03
C LEU A 19 15.18 -10.80 1.73
N THR A 20 14.89 -10.66 3.03
CA THR A 20 13.94 -11.53 3.72
C THR A 20 12.50 -11.11 3.41
N PRO A 21 11.71 -11.92 2.65
CA PRO A 21 10.28 -11.74 2.62
C PRO A 21 9.73 -12.15 3.99
N LEU A 22 9.04 -11.25 4.67
CA LEU A 22 8.27 -11.57 5.87
C LEU A 22 7.14 -12.53 5.45
N VAL A 23 7.30 -13.82 5.72
CA VAL A 23 6.30 -14.87 5.41
C VAL A 23 5.78 -15.46 6.72
N HIS A 24 4.50 -15.12 6.96
CA HIS A 24 3.44 -15.80 7.70
C HIS A 24 3.54 -16.04 9.22
N GLY A 25 2.68 -15.31 9.93
CA GLY A 25 1.76 -15.90 10.89
C GLY A 25 0.31 -15.50 10.54
N GLN A 26 -0.46 -16.42 9.95
CA GLN A 26 -1.92 -16.49 10.14
C GLN A 26 -2.18 -16.84 11.63
N GLU A 27 -3.21 -16.42 12.34
CA GLU A 27 -4.39 -15.58 12.12
C GLU A 27 -5.08 -15.51 13.51
N ALA A 28 -5.53 -14.33 13.96
CA ALA A 28 -6.61 -14.19 14.94
C ALA A 28 -7.00 -12.71 15.02
N VAL A 29 -8.10 -12.37 14.36
CA VAL A 29 -8.85 -11.12 14.53
C VAL A 29 -9.66 -11.21 15.82
N PRO A 30 -9.61 -10.20 16.70
CA PRO A 30 -10.74 -9.87 17.55
C PRO A 30 -11.39 -8.54 17.12
N PRO A 31 -12.70 -8.39 17.35
CA PRO A 31 -13.51 -7.35 16.74
C PRO A 31 -13.29 -5.97 17.36
N SER A 32 -13.53 -4.96 16.52
CA SER A 32 -13.71 -3.56 16.86
C SER A 32 -14.78 -3.37 17.96
N SER A 33 -14.42 -2.63 19.01
CA SER A 33 -15.38 -1.92 19.85
C SER A 33 -15.14 -0.42 19.69
N ILE A 34 -16.18 0.25 19.21
CA ILE A 34 -16.28 1.70 19.11
C ILE A 34 -16.56 2.27 20.50
N GLY A 35 -15.83 3.33 20.84
CA GLY A 35 -16.32 4.42 21.66
C GLY A 35 -15.93 4.39 23.14
N GLN A 36 -14.99 5.26 23.51
CA GLN A 36 -15.25 6.19 24.61
C GLN A 36 -14.30 7.39 24.58
N ASN A 37 -14.93 8.56 24.66
CA ASN A 37 -14.38 9.91 24.72
C ASN A 37 -13.31 10.06 25.80
N GLN A 38 -12.22 10.75 25.48
CA GLN A 38 -11.41 11.45 26.48
C GLN A 38 -11.46 12.96 26.21
N SER A 39 -12.24 13.65 27.04
CA SER A 39 -12.04 15.07 27.33
C SER A 39 -11.06 15.20 28.49
N MET A 40 -10.00 15.98 28.26
CA MET A 40 -9.12 16.54 29.28
C MET A 40 -9.92 17.20 30.42
N ASN A 41 -9.53 17.04 31.69
CA ASN A 41 -8.61 17.98 32.37
C ASN A 41 -8.46 17.70 33.89
N ALA A 42 -7.20 17.81 34.33
CA ALA A 42 -6.66 18.41 35.56
C ALA A 42 -7.11 18.01 37.00
N ASN A 43 -6.06 17.70 37.78
CA ASN A 43 -5.81 18.05 39.19
C ASN A 43 -6.65 17.40 40.30
N ALA A 44 -6.03 16.54 41.10
CA ALA A 44 -5.48 16.88 42.44
C ALA A 44 -5.21 15.60 43.27
N ASP A 45 -3.97 15.43 43.70
CA ASP A 45 -3.58 14.59 44.85
C ASP A 45 -3.74 15.45 46.15
N PRO A 46 -3.62 14.94 47.40
CA PRO A 46 -3.50 13.57 47.90
C PRO A 46 -4.33 13.28 49.18
N LYS A 47 -4.29 12.02 49.64
CA LYS A 47 -4.19 11.55 51.06
C LYS A 47 -5.24 10.54 51.55
N ALA A 48 -4.68 9.60 52.31
CA ALA A 48 -5.26 8.82 53.41
C ALA A 48 -5.98 7.50 53.08
N GLN A 49 -5.16 6.45 52.93
CA GLN A 49 -5.52 5.09 53.31
C GLN A 49 -5.42 4.95 54.84
N THR A 50 -6.50 4.47 55.48
CA THR A 50 -6.44 3.69 56.72
C THR A 50 -7.70 2.83 56.85
N HIS A 51 -7.50 1.52 57.00
CA HIS A 51 -8.48 0.48 57.36
C HIS A 51 -9.11 0.72 58.76
N PRO A 52 -10.28 0.12 59.07
CA PRO A 52 -10.31 -1.21 59.70
C PRO A 52 -11.48 -2.15 59.29
N GLN A 53 -11.19 -3.45 59.37
CA GLN A 53 -12.12 -4.59 59.41
C GLN A 53 -13.03 -4.58 60.67
N LEU A 54 -14.24 -5.17 60.60
CA LEU A 54 -14.62 -6.43 61.29
C LEU A 54 -16.15 -6.77 61.18
N HIS A 55 -16.44 -7.97 60.63
CA HIS A 55 -17.41 -9.00 61.09
C HIS A 55 -18.96 -8.81 60.90
N PRO A 56 -19.80 -9.89 60.98
CA PRO A 56 -19.86 -11.10 60.13
C PRO A 56 -21.33 -11.53 59.79
N GLN A 57 -21.54 -12.50 58.89
CA GLN A 57 -22.83 -13.21 58.75
C GLN A 57 -22.63 -14.74 58.63
N PRO A 58 -23.60 -15.57 59.08
CA PRO A 58 -23.34 -16.91 59.58
C PRO A 58 -23.50 -18.04 58.56
N GLN A 59 -22.79 -19.13 58.85
CA GLN A 59 -22.84 -20.43 58.17
C GLN A 59 -24.12 -21.24 58.48
N ARG A 60 -24.64 -21.93 57.48
CA ARG A 60 -24.75 -23.42 57.37
C ARG A 60 -26.01 -23.82 56.59
N GLN A 61 -25.82 -24.52 55.47
CA GLN A 61 -26.18 -25.95 55.37
C GLN A 61 -25.74 -26.51 54.01
N PHE A 62 -24.80 -27.46 54.07
CA PHE A 62 -24.50 -28.37 52.98
C PHE A 62 -25.49 -29.54 53.05
N LEU A 63 -26.21 -29.81 51.96
CA LEU A 63 -26.68 -31.15 51.63
C LEU A 63 -26.52 -31.36 50.12
N ASN A 64 -25.65 -32.31 49.78
CA ASN A 64 -25.42 -32.79 48.41
C ASN A 64 -26.70 -33.43 47.85
N GLN A 65 -27.20 -32.96 46.69
CA GLN A 65 -27.93 -33.81 45.74
C GLN A 65 -27.59 -33.43 44.29
N ALA A 66 -27.56 -34.48 43.47
CA ALA A 66 -26.97 -34.61 42.15
C ALA A 66 -27.48 -33.66 41.05
N GLN A 67 -26.54 -33.39 40.14
CA GLN A 67 -26.63 -33.01 38.72
C GLN A 67 -28.01 -33.17 38.05
N ALA A 68 -28.52 -32.05 37.52
CA ALA A 68 -29.26 -32.00 36.25
C ALA A 68 -29.10 -30.60 35.63
N GLN A 69 -28.45 -30.52 34.47
CA GLN A 69 -28.33 -29.29 33.66
C GLN A 69 -29.69 -28.95 33.02
N PRO A 70 -30.16 -27.69 33.06
CA PRO A 70 -31.25 -27.27 32.19
C PRO A 70 -30.69 -26.94 30.80
N ALA A 71 -31.28 -27.59 29.79
CA ALA A 71 -30.99 -27.45 28.38
C ALA A 71 -31.04 -25.99 27.90
N ARG A 72 -30.05 -25.60 27.10
CA ARG A 72 -30.12 -24.40 26.25
C ARG A 72 -31.32 -24.56 25.32
N ARG A 73 -32.23 -23.57 25.34
CA ARG A 73 -33.15 -23.34 24.22
C ARG A 73 -32.33 -23.16 22.95
N GLN A 74 -32.41 -24.13 22.04
CA GLN A 74 -32.13 -23.92 20.64
C GLN A 74 -33.24 -22.99 20.12
N GLU A 75 -32.87 -21.81 19.64
CA GLU A 75 -33.77 -21.02 18.82
C GLU A 75 -34.06 -21.83 17.56
N GLU A 76 -35.30 -22.27 17.43
CA GLU A 76 -35.84 -22.94 16.25
C GLU A 76 -35.70 -22.00 15.04
N PRO A 77 -35.09 -22.42 13.92
CA PRO A 77 -35.09 -21.62 12.71
C PRO A 77 -36.55 -21.44 12.24
N PRO A 78 -36.95 -20.26 11.74
CA PRO A 78 -38.33 -20.02 11.35
C PRO A 78 -38.78 -21.05 10.31
N LEU A 79 -39.98 -21.60 10.54
CA LEU A 79 -40.59 -22.70 9.78
C LEU A 79 -40.84 -22.40 8.29
N ASN A 80 -40.61 -21.16 7.86
CA ASN A 80 -40.72 -20.72 6.48
C ASN A 80 -39.43 -19.98 6.08
N PRO A 81 -38.66 -20.47 5.10
CA PRO A 81 -37.57 -19.70 4.54
C PRO A 81 -38.13 -18.47 3.81
N VAL A 82 -38.01 -17.30 4.42
CA VAL A 82 -38.35 -16.03 3.77
C VAL A 82 -37.30 -15.76 2.69
N PRO A 83 -37.69 -15.56 1.42
CA PRO A 83 -36.77 -15.15 0.38
C PRO A 83 -36.16 -13.78 0.72
N VAL A 84 -34.84 -13.70 0.71
CA VAL A 84 -34.06 -12.48 0.95
C VAL A 84 -33.60 -11.94 -0.39
N LYS A 85 -33.57 -10.61 -0.54
CA LYS A 85 -33.03 -9.94 -1.71
C LYS A 85 -31.59 -9.50 -1.47
N PHE A 86 -30.74 -9.66 -2.47
CA PHE A 86 -29.35 -9.21 -2.47
C PHE A 86 -29.04 -8.49 -3.77
N GLU A 87 -28.73 -7.20 -3.69
CA GLU A 87 -28.26 -6.40 -4.82
C GLU A 87 -26.73 -6.34 -4.79
N GLY A 88 -26.08 -6.62 -5.92
CA GLY A 88 -24.63 -6.52 -5.99
C GLY A 88 -24.05 -6.81 -7.37
N ILE A 89 -22.74 -6.64 -7.48
CA ILE A 89 -21.98 -6.81 -8.72
C ILE A 89 -21.43 -8.23 -8.78
N VAL A 90 -21.65 -8.90 -9.90
CA VAL A 90 -21.09 -10.24 -10.11
C VAL A 90 -19.57 -10.15 -10.25
N VAL A 91 -18.85 -10.72 -9.29
CA VAL A 91 -17.38 -10.81 -9.28
C VAL A 91 -16.91 -12.06 -10.02
N GLN A 92 -17.65 -13.16 -9.83
CA GLN A 92 -17.38 -14.45 -10.46
C GLN A 92 -18.70 -15.08 -10.89
N ALA A 93 -18.75 -15.58 -12.12
CA ALA A 93 -19.97 -16.17 -12.68
C ALA A 93 -20.21 -17.63 -12.26
N ASP A 94 -19.16 -18.39 -11.90
CA ASP A 94 -19.30 -19.78 -11.46
C ASP A 94 -18.14 -20.21 -10.53
N PRO A 95 -18.38 -20.62 -9.27
CA PRO A 95 -19.65 -20.44 -8.55
C PRO A 95 -20.04 -18.96 -8.49
N LEU A 96 -21.35 -18.67 -8.46
CA LEU A 96 -21.82 -17.28 -8.53
C LEU A 96 -21.41 -16.54 -7.25
N ALA A 97 -20.49 -15.58 -7.38
CA ALA A 97 -20.06 -14.72 -6.30
C ALA A 97 -20.40 -13.27 -6.62
N VAL A 98 -21.15 -12.62 -5.72
CA VAL A 98 -21.65 -11.26 -5.90
C VAL A 98 -21.19 -10.39 -4.74
N LYS A 99 -20.59 -9.25 -5.05
CA LYS A 99 -20.12 -8.24 -4.10
C LYS A 99 -21.20 -7.18 -3.91
N SER A 100 -21.65 -6.98 -2.68
CA SER A 100 -22.60 -5.91 -2.34
C SER A 100 -21.95 -4.53 -2.49
N VAL A 101 -22.77 -3.49 -2.51
CA VAL A 101 -22.30 -2.09 -2.49
C VAL A 101 -21.46 -1.78 -1.25
N ASN A 102 -21.70 -2.50 -0.14
CA ASN A 102 -20.96 -2.35 1.11
C ASN A 102 -19.63 -3.15 1.14
N GLY A 103 -19.33 -3.90 0.06
CA GLY A 103 -18.08 -4.65 -0.09
C GLY A 103 -18.14 -6.13 0.29
N ASP A 104 -19.26 -6.60 0.86
CA ASP A 104 -19.42 -8.01 1.25
C ASP A 104 -19.56 -8.91 0.03
N VAL A 105 -18.68 -9.91 -0.10
CA VAL A 105 -18.77 -10.91 -1.16
C VAL A 105 -19.56 -12.12 -0.64
N GLN A 106 -20.70 -12.41 -1.28
CA GLN A 106 -21.50 -13.60 -1.00
C GLN A 106 -21.45 -14.56 -2.18
N THR A 107 -21.32 -15.86 -1.86
CA THR A 107 -21.36 -16.94 -2.86
C THR A 107 -22.71 -17.65 -2.79
N PHE A 108 -23.29 -17.91 -3.96
CA PHE A 108 -24.62 -18.46 -4.12
C PHE A 108 -24.58 -19.84 -4.80
N ILE A 109 -25.57 -20.67 -4.46
CA ILE A 109 -25.77 -22.04 -4.96
C ILE A 109 -27.13 -22.07 -5.66
N PRO A 110 -27.34 -22.81 -6.76
CA PRO A 110 -26.44 -23.79 -7.41
C PRO A 110 -25.34 -23.17 -8.27
N SER A 111 -24.40 -23.99 -8.75
CA SER A 111 -23.48 -23.63 -9.85
C SER A 111 -24.26 -23.50 -11.17
N ARG A 112 -23.68 -22.86 -12.19
CA ARG A 112 -24.38 -22.64 -13.48
C ARG A 112 -24.86 -23.94 -14.12
N GLN A 113 -24.07 -25.01 -13.97
CA GLN A 113 -24.39 -26.32 -14.52
C GLN A 113 -25.53 -27.01 -13.75
N GLU A 114 -25.60 -26.81 -12.43
CA GLU A 114 -26.61 -27.40 -11.54
C GLU A 114 -27.92 -26.59 -11.46
N ALA A 115 -27.95 -25.40 -12.05
CA ALA A 115 -29.11 -24.51 -12.03
C ALA A 115 -30.32 -25.03 -12.83
N SER A 116 -31.52 -24.54 -12.49
CA SER A 116 -32.71 -24.77 -13.32
C SER A 116 -32.53 -24.14 -14.71
N ALA A 117 -33.31 -24.59 -15.70
CA ALA A 117 -33.22 -24.05 -17.06
C ALA A 117 -33.51 -22.53 -17.11
N GLU A 118 -34.45 -22.07 -16.27
CA GLU A 118 -34.81 -20.65 -16.13
C GLU A 118 -33.65 -19.83 -15.55
N LEU A 119 -33.06 -20.25 -14.44
CA LEU A 119 -31.91 -19.57 -13.84
C LEU A 119 -30.71 -19.58 -14.79
N ARG A 120 -30.46 -20.70 -15.49
CA ARG A 120 -29.34 -20.82 -16.43
C ARG A 120 -29.48 -19.88 -17.64
N ALA A 121 -30.71 -19.60 -18.07
CA ALA A 121 -30.99 -18.64 -19.14
C ALA A 121 -30.74 -17.19 -18.69
N ALA A 122 -31.04 -16.87 -17.43
CA ALA A 122 -30.78 -15.56 -16.82
C ALA A 122 -29.40 -15.44 -16.15
N TRP A 123 -28.48 -16.38 -16.42
CA TRP A 123 -27.21 -16.44 -15.70
C TRP A 123 -26.32 -15.22 -16.03
N PRO A 124 -25.87 -14.47 -15.03
CA PRO A 124 -25.21 -13.19 -15.26
C PRO A 124 -23.73 -13.37 -15.62
N ASN A 125 -23.17 -12.38 -16.29
CA ASN A 125 -21.74 -12.30 -16.59
C ASN A 125 -20.99 -11.52 -15.49
N PRO A 126 -19.67 -11.72 -15.35
CA PRO A 126 -18.88 -10.87 -14.47
C PRO A 126 -19.02 -9.39 -14.84
N GLY A 127 -19.31 -8.55 -13.85
CA GLY A 127 -19.60 -7.12 -14.02
C GLY A 127 -21.06 -6.76 -14.22
N ASP A 128 -21.98 -7.73 -14.37
CA ASP A 128 -23.41 -7.44 -14.35
C ASP A 128 -23.85 -7.04 -12.94
N LEU A 129 -24.73 -6.04 -12.84
CA LEU A 129 -25.39 -5.68 -11.59
C LEU A 129 -26.68 -6.47 -11.48
N VAL A 130 -26.78 -7.28 -10.44
CA VAL A 130 -27.88 -8.21 -10.26
C VAL A 130 -28.65 -7.93 -8.98
N LEU A 131 -29.97 -8.12 -9.06
CA LEU A 131 -30.84 -8.27 -7.91
C LEU A 131 -31.18 -9.76 -7.78
N LEU A 132 -30.57 -10.39 -6.79
CA LEU A 132 -30.76 -11.81 -6.50
C LEU A 132 -31.87 -11.98 -5.46
N THR A 133 -32.70 -12.99 -5.64
CA THR A 133 -33.58 -13.48 -4.59
C THR A 133 -33.10 -14.87 -4.17
N TYR A 134 -32.92 -15.10 -2.87
CA TYR A 134 -32.37 -16.35 -2.35
C TYR A 134 -32.96 -16.75 -1.00
N VAL A 135 -32.81 -18.02 -0.66
CA VAL A 135 -33.16 -18.59 0.63
C VAL A 135 -31.88 -18.97 1.39
N PRO A 136 -31.65 -18.43 2.60
CA PRO A 136 -30.56 -18.87 3.47
C PRO A 136 -30.73 -20.36 3.83
N ARG A 137 -29.72 -21.19 3.60
CA ARG A 137 -29.66 -22.58 4.07
C ARG A 137 -28.37 -22.85 4.84
N ALA A 138 -28.37 -23.89 5.67
CA ALA A 138 -27.20 -24.31 6.45
C ALA A 138 -25.96 -24.66 5.59
N ARG A 139 -26.13 -24.91 4.29
CA ARG A 139 -25.04 -25.22 3.33
C ARG A 139 -24.78 -24.10 2.31
N GLY A 140 -25.37 -22.91 2.48
CA GLY A 140 -25.17 -21.76 1.59
C GLY A 140 -26.46 -21.03 1.22
N HIS A 141 -26.35 -20.03 0.34
CA HIS A 141 -27.46 -19.20 -0.12
C HIS A 141 -28.07 -19.79 -1.40
N ALA A 142 -29.28 -20.37 -1.28
CA ALA A 142 -29.95 -21.03 -2.41
C ALA A 142 -30.71 -20.01 -3.26
N LEU A 143 -30.24 -19.75 -4.48
CA LEU A 143 -30.87 -18.84 -5.45
C LEU A 143 -32.26 -19.32 -5.85
N THR A 144 -33.20 -18.39 -5.89
CA THR A 144 -34.55 -18.60 -6.44
C THR A 144 -34.79 -17.78 -7.70
N ASP A 145 -34.20 -16.59 -7.80
CA ASP A 145 -34.37 -15.71 -8.95
C ASP A 145 -33.15 -14.81 -9.19
N ILE A 146 -32.92 -14.44 -10.45
CA ILE A 146 -31.83 -13.57 -10.89
C ILE A 146 -32.41 -12.52 -11.83
N GLU A 147 -32.37 -11.27 -11.41
CA GLU A 147 -32.72 -10.13 -12.25
C GLU A 147 -31.46 -9.31 -12.54
N ILE A 148 -31.14 -9.09 -13.83
CA ILE A 148 -30.03 -8.21 -14.21
C ILE A 148 -30.56 -6.80 -14.36
N VAL A 149 -30.24 -5.94 -13.39
CA VAL A 149 -30.77 -4.58 -13.25
C VAL A 149 -29.80 -3.53 -13.79
N GLY A 150 -28.58 -3.91 -14.14
CA GLY A 150 -27.56 -2.98 -14.60
C GLY A 150 -26.31 -3.65 -15.15
N LYS A 151 -25.37 -2.83 -15.63
CA LYS A 151 -24.09 -3.28 -16.19
C LYS A 151 -22.93 -2.46 -15.65
N THR A 152 -21.73 -3.00 -15.80
CA THR A 152 -20.49 -2.28 -15.52
C THR A 152 -19.82 -1.84 -16.80
N ILE A 153 -19.55 -0.54 -16.90
CA ILE A 153 -18.77 0.08 -17.96
C ILE A 153 -17.32 0.11 -17.50
N VAL A 154 -16.42 -0.35 -18.37
CA VAL A 154 -14.98 -0.20 -18.20
C VAL A 154 -14.46 0.63 -19.36
N GLY A 155 -13.67 1.65 -19.06
CA GLY A 155 -13.16 2.54 -20.10
C GLY A 155 -12.31 3.68 -19.54
N THR A 156 -11.93 4.60 -20.42
CA THR A 156 -11.15 5.79 -20.06
C THR A 156 -12.01 7.04 -20.10
N ILE A 157 -11.80 7.95 -19.15
CA ILE A 157 -12.50 9.23 -19.10
C ILE A 157 -12.06 10.09 -20.28
N LYS A 158 -13.01 10.54 -21.09
CA LYS A 158 -12.78 11.53 -22.13
C LYS A 158 -13.03 12.94 -21.60
N GLU A 159 -14.12 13.11 -20.86
CA GLU A 159 -14.61 14.40 -20.43
C GLU A 159 -15.34 14.26 -19.08
N ILE A 160 -15.23 15.30 -18.26
CA ILE A 160 -15.87 15.44 -16.96
C ILE A 160 -16.61 16.77 -17.00
N ALA A 161 -17.87 16.79 -16.57
CA ALA A 161 -18.65 18.01 -16.47
C ALA A 161 -18.03 19.00 -15.48
N GLU A 162 -18.10 20.30 -15.74
CA GLU A 162 -17.55 21.34 -14.85
C GLU A 162 -18.19 21.34 -13.44
N ASP A 163 -19.42 20.83 -13.34
CA ASP A 163 -20.19 20.71 -12.11
C ASP A 163 -20.14 19.31 -11.49
N ASP A 164 -19.26 18.43 -11.98
CA ASP A 164 -19.11 17.02 -11.57
C ASP A 164 -20.40 16.18 -11.75
N SER A 165 -21.39 16.64 -12.55
CA SER A 165 -22.69 15.99 -12.70
C SER A 165 -22.73 14.84 -13.72
N TRP A 166 -21.72 14.72 -14.58
CA TRP A 166 -21.61 13.61 -15.52
C TRP A 166 -20.17 13.40 -15.98
N ILE A 167 -19.89 12.20 -16.49
CA ILE A 167 -18.62 11.85 -17.14
C ILE A 167 -18.89 11.12 -18.45
N VAL A 168 -18.07 11.40 -19.46
CA VAL A 168 -18.08 10.65 -20.73
C VAL A 168 -16.94 9.66 -20.73
N VAL A 169 -17.28 8.38 -20.89
CA VAL A 169 -16.34 7.26 -20.84
C VAL A 169 -16.22 6.62 -22.20
N ARG A 170 -14.99 6.34 -22.62
CA ARG A 170 -14.67 5.63 -23.86
C ARG A 170 -14.38 4.16 -23.56
N THR A 171 -15.22 3.26 -24.08
CA THR A 171 -15.24 1.84 -23.70
C THR A 171 -14.40 0.93 -24.61
N GLN A 172 -14.28 1.25 -25.91
CA GLN A 172 -13.42 0.54 -26.87
C GLN A 172 -12.92 1.48 -27.98
N LEU A 173 -11.73 1.20 -28.53
CA LEU A 173 -11.07 1.83 -29.68
C LEU A 173 -11.07 3.38 -29.74
N PRO A 174 -9.91 4.05 -29.58
CA PRO A 174 -9.80 5.51 -29.37
C PRO A 174 -10.35 6.41 -30.49
N GLU A 175 -10.69 5.89 -31.67
CA GLU A 175 -11.00 6.68 -32.87
C GLU A 175 -12.48 6.69 -33.28
N LYS A 176 -13.35 5.90 -32.67
CA LYS A 176 -14.78 5.85 -33.04
C LYS A 176 -15.67 6.46 -31.95
N ARG A 177 -16.47 7.48 -32.32
CA ARG A 177 -17.47 8.12 -31.42
C ARG A 177 -18.54 7.16 -30.92
N GLU A 178 -18.73 6.03 -31.60
CA GLU A 178 -19.74 5.01 -31.31
C GLU A 178 -19.50 4.27 -29.97
N TYR A 179 -18.35 4.47 -29.31
CA TYR A 179 -18.00 3.84 -28.03
C TYR A 179 -17.94 4.82 -26.85
N GLU A 180 -18.51 6.02 -27.01
CA GLU A 180 -18.63 7.01 -25.96
C GLU A 180 -19.95 6.81 -25.20
N VAL A 181 -19.85 6.61 -23.89
CA VAL A 181 -21.01 6.44 -23.01
C VAL A 181 -21.04 7.59 -22.03
N ASN A 182 -22.14 8.35 -22.03
CA ASN A 182 -22.38 9.38 -21.02
C ASN A 182 -22.92 8.74 -19.75
N ILE A 183 -22.22 8.93 -18.64
CA ILE A 183 -22.58 8.43 -17.33
C ILE A 183 -23.04 9.62 -16.46
N PRO A 184 -24.35 9.80 -16.24
CA PRO A 184 -24.86 10.81 -15.34
C PRO A 184 -24.52 10.42 -13.91
N LEU A 185 -23.76 11.29 -13.25
CA LEU A 185 -23.45 11.20 -11.84
C LEU A 185 -24.56 11.96 -11.13
N GLN A 186 -25.60 11.23 -10.68
CA GLN A 186 -26.69 11.88 -9.94
C GLN A 186 -26.08 12.78 -8.84
N THR A 187 -26.67 13.96 -8.66
CA THR A 187 -26.27 15.06 -7.75
C THR A 187 -26.27 14.69 -6.25
N GLY A 188 -26.03 13.43 -5.90
CA GLY A 188 -25.70 13.00 -4.54
C GLY A 188 -24.24 13.36 -4.24
N ALA A 189 -23.98 13.88 -3.04
CA ALA A 189 -22.64 14.26 -2.59
C ALA A 189 -21.63 13.10 -2.55
N ASP A 190 -22.11 11.86 -2.68
CA ASP A 190 -21.36 10.62 -2.42
C ASP A 190 -20.19 10.40 -3.39
N PHE A 191 -20.34 10.78 -4.67
CA PHE A 191 -19.27 10.60 -5.67
C PHE A 191 -18.37 11.83 -5.81
N LYS A 192 -18.75 12.98 -5.25
CA LYS A 192 -18.05 14.25 -5.46
C LYS A 192 -16.55 14.17 -5.12
N PRO A 193 -16.10 13.63 -3.98
CA PRO A 193 -14.67 13.54 -3.68
C PRO A 193 -13.88 12.70 -4.69
N LEU A 194 -14.51 11.64 -5.23
CA LEU A 194 -13.88 10.77 -6.20
C LEU A 194 -13.79 11.45 -7.57
N VAL A 195 -14.90 12.03 -8.04
CA VAL A 195 -15.00 12.70 -9.35
C VAL A 195 -14.08 13.91 -9.41
N SER A 196 -14.01 14.72 -8.35
CA SER A 196 -13.07 15.84 -8.28
C SER A 196 -11.60 15.41 -8.30
N ALA A 197 -11.29 14.14 -7.99
CA ALA A 197 -9.94 13.58 -8.11
C ALA A 197 -9.67 12.94 -9.48
N MET A 198 -10.69 12.74 -10.31
CA MET A 198 -10.57 12.17 -11.64
C MET A 198 -10.04 13.18 -12.65
N ARG A 199 -9.31 12.69 -13.64
CA ARG A 199 -8.76 13.49 -14.73
C ARG A 199 -9.19 12.92 -16.09
N GLN A 200 -8.90 13.63 -17.17
CA GLN A 200 -9.05 13.05 -18.50
C GLN A 200 -7.98 11.97 -18.74
N GLY A 201 -8.36 10.88 -19.38
CA GLY A 201 -7.49 9.75 -19.75
C GLY A 201 -7.29 8.70 -18.64
N ASP A 202 -7.98 8.88 -17.52
CA ASP A 202 -8.04 8.03 -16.34
C ASP A 202 -8.95 6.81 -16.60
N GLY A 203 -8.52 5.62 -16.21
CA GLY A 203 -9.26 4.37 -16.40
C GLY A 203 -10.23 4.10 -15.25
N ILE A 204 -11.50 3.89 -15.55
CA ILE A 204 -12.54 3.71 -14.54
C ILE A 204 -13.41 2.49 -14.79
N ARG A 205 -14.04 2.05 -13.70
CA ARG A 205 -15.10 1.05 -13.66
C ARG A 205 -16.34 1.71 -13.05
N ALA A 206 -17.39 1.83 -13.85
CA ALA A 206 -18.64 2.46 -13.43
C ALA A 206 -19.79 1.47 -13.57
N THR A 207 -20.44 1.13 -12.46
CA THR A 207 -21.62 0.26 -12.45
C THR A 207 -22.87 1.10 -12.32
N TYR A 208 -23.82 0.85 -13.21
CA TYR A 208 -25.03 1.67 -13.35
C TYR A 208 -26.28 0.81 -13.48
N VAL A 209 -27.44 1.39 -13.15
CA VAL A 209 -28.77 0.77 -13.29
C VAL A 209 -29.49 1.30 -14.52
N LEU A 210 -30.22 0.40 -15.21
CA LEU A 210 -31.02 0.71 -16.39
C LEU A 210 -32.52 0.78 -16.07
N GLU A 211 -33.23 1.75 -16.64
CA GLU A 211 -34.70 1.79 -16.60
C GLU A 211 -35.29 0.69 -17.49
N GLY A 212 -36.22 -0.12 -16.97
CA GLY A 212 -36.95 -1.12 -17.76
C GLY A 212 -36.25 -2.47 -17.97
N GLY A 213 -35.07 -2.69 -17.36
CA GLY A 213 -34.31 -3.93 -17.49
C GLY A 213 -33.61 -4.09 -18.85
N ILE A 214 -32.64 -5.00 -18.93
CA ILE A 214 -31.80 -5.20 -20.13
C ILE A 214 -32.59 -5.78 -21.33
N ASN A 215 -33.80 -6.29 -21.08
CA ASN A 215 -34.65 -6.93 -22.08
C ASN A 215 -35.57 -5.97 -22.85
N SER A 216 -35.43 -4.65 -22.67
CA SER A 216 -36.07 -3.67 -23.54
C SER A 216 -35.48 -3.80 -24.94
N SER A 217 -36.27 -4.29 -25.89
CA SER A 217 -35.92 -4.56 -27.30
C SER A 217 -35.68 -3.30 -28.14
N ASP A 218 -35.31 -2.20 -27.50
CA ASP A 218 -35.13 -0.90 -28.13
C ASP A 218 -33.63 -0.57 -28.25
N GLU A 219 -32.97 -1.26 -29.20
CA GLU A 219 -31.55 -1.08 -29.55
C GLU A 219 -31.22 0.35 -30.04
N THR A 220 -32.24 1.16 -30.32
CA THR A 220 -32.15 2.56 -30.73
C THR A 220 -32.33 3.57 -29.60
N ALA A 221 -32.73 3.13 -28.40
CA ALA A 221 -32.79 4.01 -27.24
C ALA A 221 -31.36 4.28 -26.77
N GLN A 222 -30.94 5.55 -26.81
CA GLN A 222 -29.77 6.01 -26.06
C GLN A 222 -29.84 5.39 -24.66
N VAL A 223 -28.87 4.55 -24.31
CA VAL A 223 -28.82 3.80 -23.05
C VAL A 223 -29.02 4.79 -21.92
N LYS A 224 -30.26 4.89 -21.41
CA LYS A 224 -30.63 5.92 -20.45
C LYS A 224 -30.21 5.41 -19.08
N ILE A 225 -29.00 5.78 -18.71
CA ILE A 225 -28.42 5.44 -17.41
C ILE A 225 -29.20 6.22 -16.35
N ASN A 226 -29.83 5.51 -15.41
CA ASN A 226 -30.66 6.15 -14.39
C ASN A 226 -29.80 6.67 -13.23
N HIS A 227 -29.02 5.78 -12.62
CA HIS A 227 -28.13 6.12 -11.51
C HIS A 227 -26.89 5.23 -11.50
N VAL A 228 -25.76 5.84 -11.11
CA VAL A 228 -24.50 5.15 -10.85
C VAL A 228 -24.54 4.59 -9.43
N ARG A 229 -24.24 3.30 -9.30
CA ARG A 229 -24.19 2.59 -8.01
C ARG A 229 -22.79 2.51 -7.44
N SER A 230 -21.82 2.30 -8.32
CA SER A 230 -20.39 2.27 -7.97
C SER A 230 -19.61 2.98 -9.06
N LEU A 231 -18.65 3.78 -8.63
CA LEU A 231 -17.65 4.41 -9.47
C LEU A 231 -16.31 4.14 -8.80
N GLU A 232 -15.44 3.40 -9.46
CA GLU A 232 -14.15 2.98 -8.94
C GLU A 232 -13.06 3.19 -9.99
N TRP A 233 -11.83 3.40 -9.52
CA TRP A 233 -10.65 3.36 -10.38
C TRP A 233 -10.48 1.95 -10.95
N GLN A 234 -10.20 1.85 -12.25
CA GLN A 234 -9.73 0.58 -12.78
C GLN A 234 -8.36 0.28 -12.13
N SER A 235 -8.19 -0.95 -11.65
CA SER A 235 -6.94 -1.38 -11.05
C SER A 235 -6.61 -2.81 -11.44
N GLU A 236 -5.32 -3.12 -11.44
CA GLU A 236 -4.82 -4.48 -11.61
C GLU A 236 -4.03 -4.89 -10.35
N PRO A 237 -4.41 -6.00 -9.70
CA PRO A 237 -3.68 -6.49 -8.53
C PRO A 237 -2.35 -7.12 -8.96
N VAL A 238 -1.27 -6.78 -8.27
CA VAL A 238 0.05 -7.33 -8.53
C VAL A 238 0.46 -8.26 -7.39
N GLY A 239 0.87 -9.47 -7.75
CA GLY A 239 1.37 -10.45 -6.78
C GLY A 239 2.62 -9.93 -6.05
N ARG A 240 2.70 -10.16 -4.73
CA ARG A 240 3.79 -9.68 -3.86
C ARG A 240 5.20 -10.04 -4.36
N ALA A 241 5.37 -11.23 -4.93
CA ALA A 241 6.64 -11.67 -5.51
C ALA A 241 7.06 -10.82 -6.72
N ALA A 242 6.11 -10.47 -7.59
CA ALA A 242 6.38 -9.63 -8.75
C ALA A 242 6.73 -8.19 -8.34
N ARG A 243 6.10 -7.66 -7.28
CA ARG A 243 6.43 -6.34 -6.71
C ARG A 243 7.89 -6.29 -6.26
N TRP A 244 8.32 -7.23 -5.42
CA TRP A 244 9.72 -7.33 -4.97
C TRP A 244 10.69 -7.59 -6.13
N ALA A 245 10.35 -8.50 -7.04
CA ALA A 245 11.18 -8.81 -8.20
C ALA A 245 11.43 -7.56 -9.05
N SER A 246 10.39 -6.76 -9.32
CA SER A 246 10.51 -5.53 -10.10
C SER A 246 11.44 -4.50 -9.45
N LEU A 247 11.37 -4.33 -8.13
CA LEU A 247 12.28 -3.45 -7.38
C LEU A 247 13.73 -3.94 -7.46
N LEU A 248 13.95 -5.24 -7.27
CA LEU A 248 15.29 -5.84 -7.35
C LEU A 248 15.86 -5.77 -8.77
N ILE A 249 15.04 -5.97 -9.79
CA ILE A 249 15.43 -5.80 -11.19
C ILE A 249 15.83 -4.36 -11.46
N ALA A 250 15.06 -3.37 -10.99
CA ALA A 250 15.41 -1.95 -11.13
C ALA A 250 16.75 -1.63 -10.45
N ILE A 251 16.97 -2.12 -9.22
CA ILE A 251 18.24 -1.99 -8.50
C ILE A 251 19.40 -2.58 -9.30
N PHE A 252 19.19 -3.77 -9.89
CA PHE A 252 20.19 -4.48 -10.68
C PHE A 252 20.50 -3.76 -12.00
N VAL A 253 19.50 -3.20 -12.67
CA VAL A 253 19.68 -2.38 -13.88
C VAL A 253 20.52 -1.15 -13.58
N LEU A 254 20.21 -0.43 -12.48
CA LEU A 254 21.04 0.71 -12.04
C LEU A 254 22.47 0.26 -11.69
N PHE A 255 22.63 -0.95 -11.14
CA PHE A 255 23.96 -1.51 -10.84
C PHE A 255 24.76 -1.80 -12.09
N ILE A 256 24.15 -2.40 -13.12
CA ILE A 256 24.79 -2.57 -14.43
C ILE A 256 25.18 -1.21 -15.00
N LEU A 257 24.27 -0.23 -14.94
CA LEU A 257 24.51 1.10 -15.46
C LEU A 257 25.72 1.76 -14.77
N ALA A 258 25.78 1.72 -13.44
CA ALA A 258 26.93 2.21 -12.70
C ALA A 258 28.20 1.41 -12.97
N TYR A 259 28.12 0.09 -13.09
CA TYR A 259 29.25 -0.76 -13.45
C TYR A 259 29.86 -0.34 -14.79
N ILE A 260 29.02 -0.07 -15.80
CA ILE A 260 29.45 0.43 -17.11
C ILE A 260 30.10 1.82 -16.97
N PHE A 261 29.41 2.78 -16.35
CA PHE A 261 29.90 4.16 -16.24
C PHE A 261 31.15 4.31 -15.36
N THR A 262 31.34 3.42 -14.39
CA THR A 262 32.52 3.41 -13.51
C THR A 262 33.63 2.49 -14.02
N ARG A 263 33.51 1.96 -15.24
CA ARG A 263 34.49 1.03 -15.85
C ARG A 263 34.81 -0.18 -14.97
N GLY A 264 33.78 -0.74 -14.34
CA GLY A 264 33.87 -1.95 -13.52
C GLY A 264 34.11 -1.72 -12.02
N HIS A 265 34.15 -0.47 -11.56
CA HIS A 265 34.41 -0.12 -10.16
C HIS A 265 33.25 0.71 -9.54
N PRO A 266 32.04 0.15 -9.40
CA PRO A 266 30.88 0.89 -8.88
C PRO A 266 31.08 1.39 -7.44
N THR A 267 31.97 0.74 -6.68
CA THR A 267 32.33 1.14 -5.30
C THR A 267 33.01 2.50 -5.24
N TYR A 268 33.57 3.01 -6.34
CA TYR A 268 34.17 4.35 -6.42
C TYR A 268 33.14 5.47 -6.22
N LEU A 269 31.85 5.20 -6.40
CA LEU A 269 30.78 6.18 -6.17
C LEU A 269 30.69 6.59 -4.70
N TYR A 270 31.08 5.71 -3.76
CA TYR A 270 31.05 5.99 -2.33
C TYR A 270 32.40 5.83 -1.61
N LEU A 271 33.49 5.73 -2.39
CA LEU A 271 34.86 5.74 -1.88
C LEU A 271 35.34 7.17 -1.61
N GLY A 272 35.95 7.41 -0.44
CA GLY A 272 36.61 8.65 -0.05
C GLY A 272 37.96 8.87 -0.75
N ARG A 273 38.51 10.09 -0.65
CA ARG A 273 39.84 10.41 -1.21
C ARG A 273 40.98 9.66 -0.52
N ASP A 274 40.77 9.29 0.74
CA ASP A 274 41.67 8.53 1.61
C ASP A 274 41.59 7.02 1.39
N ASN A 275 40.92 6.56 0.32
CA ASN A 275 40.69 5.14 0.03
C ASN A 275 39.91 4.39 1.14
N ARG A 276 39.10 5.12 1.91
CA ARG A 276 38.14 4.59 2.90
C ARG A 276 36.71 4.80 2.42
N TYR A 277 35.76 3.99 2.85
CA TYR A 277 34.36 4.27 2.53
C TYR A 277 33.86 5.50 3.29
N SER A 278 33.04 6.32 2.63
CA SER A 278 32.49 7.54 3.23
C SER A 278 31.02 7.34 3.58
N SER A 279 30.67 7.53 4.85
CA SER A 279 29.30 7.41 5.38
C SER A 279 28.30 8.28 4.61
N SER A 280 28.65 9.55 4.34
CA SER A 280 27.79 10.49 3.62
C SER A 280 27.61 10.15 2.14
N LYS A 281 28.67 9.66 1.48
CA LYS A 281 28.54 9.18 0.09
C LYS A 281 27.73 7.89 0.03
N PHE A 282 27.95 6.97 0.96
CA PHE A 282 27.21 5.72 1.06
C PHE A 282 25.71 5.99 1.30
N GLN A 283 25.40 6.92 2.21
CA GLN A 283 24.03 7.37 2.48
C GLN A 283 23.36 7.88 1.21
N THR A 284 24.00 8.84 0.53
CA THR A 284 23.43 9.46 -0.68
C THR A 284 23.29 8.45 -1.79
N PHE A 285 24.28 7.59 -1.98
CA PHE A 285 24.23 6.49 -2.94
C PHE A 285 23.04 5.58 -2.66
N LEU A 286 22.94 5.03 -1.44
CA LEU A 286 21.90 4.06 -1.09
C LEU A 286 20.48 4.65 -1.19
N TRP A 287 20.29 5.87 -0.69
CA TRP A 287 18.99 6.54 -0.73
C TRP A 287 18.56 6.86 -2.17
N PHE A 288 19.43 7.52 -2.94
CA PHE A 288 19.16 7.84 -4.34
C PHE A 288 18.86 6.58 -5.16
N TRP A 289 19.64 5.52 -4.94
CA TRP A 289 19.46 4.25 -5.64
C TRP A 289 18.09 3.66 -5.40
N LEU A 290 17.62 3.66 -4.15
CA LEU A 290 16.31 3.12 -3.80
C LEU A 290 15.19 3.95 -4.41
N VAL A 291 15.23 5.28 -4.29
CA VAL A 291 14.18 6.17 -4.82
C VAL A 291 14.03 6.01 -6.33
N ILE A 292 15.13 6.01 -7.07
CA ILE A 292 15.10 5.81 -8.52
C ILE A 292 14.65 4.39 -8.89
N SER A 293 15.08 3.37 -8.13
CA SER A 293 14.63 1.99 -8.37
C SER A 293 13.12 1.84 -8.15
N ALA A 294 12.58 2.45 -7.09
CA ALA A 294 11.15 2.46 -6.81
C ALA A 294 10.37 3.18 -7.93
N TYR A 295 10.87 4.32 -8.41
CA TYR A 295 10.27 5.03 -9.53
C TYR A 295 10.20 4.15 -10.79
N ILE A 296 11.32 3.51 -11.15
CA ILE A 296 11.38 2.60 -12.31
C ILE A 296 10.41 1.42 -12.13
N ALA A 297 10.37 0.81 -10.95
CA ALA A 297 9.48 -0.32 -10.67
C ALA A 297 8.00 0.07 -10.79
N ILE A 298 7.60 1.20 -10.20
CA ILE A 298 6.23 1.73 -10.27
C ILE A 298 5.83 2.03 -11.72
N VAL A 299 6.69 2.74 -12.47
CA VAL A 299 6.43 3.05 -13.89
C VAL A 299 6.34 1.76 -14.71
N SER A 300 7.19 0.77 -14.44
CA SER A 300 7.16 -0.52 -15.16
C SER A 300 5.83 -1.23 -14.97
N HIS A 301 5.33 -1.33 -13.74
CA HIS A 301 4.02 -1.93 -13.46
C HIS A 301 2.86 -1.17 -14.10
N ARG A 302 2.93 0.17 -14.13
CA ARG A 302 1.92 1.00 -14.79
C ARG A 302 1.88 0.78 -16.30
N ILE A 303 3.05 0.65 -16.93
CA ILE A 303 3.13 0.35 -18.37
C ILE A 303 2.61 -1.06 -18.67
N THR A 304 2.95 -2.06 -17.84
CA THR A 304 2.49 -3.44 -18.07
C THR A 304 0.99 -3.60 -17.87
N ALA A 305 0.41 -2.90 -16.88
CA ALA A 305 -1.01 -3.01 -16.56
C ALA A 305 -1.90 -2.16 -17.48
N ALA A 306 -1.53 -0.89 -17.69
CA ALA A 306 -2.39 0.10 -18.35
C ALA A 306 -1.88 0.54 -19.74
N GLY A 307 -0.66 0.15 -20.12
CA GLY A 307 -0.04 0.43 -21.41
C GLY A 307 0.85 1.68 -21.45
N TRP A 308 1.47 1.91 -22.61
CA TRP A 308 2.47 2.97 -22.83
C TRP A 308 1.94 4.41 -22.66
N SER A 309 0.63 4.61 -22.70
CA SER A 309 0.02 5.92 -22.40
C SER A 309 0.20 6.35 -20.94
N TYR A 310 0.58 5.43 -20.06
CA TYR A 310 0.81 5.66 -18.62
C TYR A 310 2.30 5.76 -18.26
N VAL A 311 3.19 5.92 -19.26
CA VAL A 311 4.59 6.28 -19.01
C VAL A 311 4.64 7.67 -18.36
N GLY A 312 5.40 7.82 -17.27
CA GLY A 312 5.51 9.09 -16.54
C GLY A 312 4.25 9.38 -15.69
N GLY A 313 4.02 10.64 -15.29
CA GLY A 313 2.89 10.98 -14.40
C GLY A 313 2.99 10.32 -13.02
N VAL A 314 4.22 10.11 -12.54
CA VAL A 314 4.51 9.63 -11.19
C VAL A 314 5.13 10.80 -10.42
N ASP A 315 4.35 11.40 -9.53
CA ASP A 315 4.76 12.54 -8.73
C ASP A 315 5.57 12.08 -7.51
N ILE A 316 6.60 12.86 -7.18
CA ILE A 316 7.40 12.66 -5.97
C ILE A 316 6.78 13.53 -4.87
N PRO A 317 6.28 12.94 -3.77
CA PRO A 317 5.65 13.71 -2.70
C PRO A 317 6.65 14.60 -1.95
N PRO A 318 6.17 15.64 -1.24
CA PRO A 318 7.02 16.67 -0.65
C PRO A 318 8.05 16.14 0.36
N HIS A 319 7.67 15.28 1.32
CA HIS A 319 8.65 14.83 2.31
C HIS A 319 9.71 13.93 1.69
N LEU A 320 9.34 13.09 0.73
CA LEU A 320 10.31 12.28 -0.02
C LEU A 320 11.31 13.16 -0.79
N LEU A 321 10.83 14.23 -1.41
CA LEU A 321 11.67 15.20 -2.12
C LEU A 321 12.60 15.94 -1.15
N ILE A 322 12.09 16.40 -0.01
CA ILE A 322 12.87 17.08 1.02
C ILE A 322 13.94 16.14 1.58
N LEU A 323 13.59 14.89 1.92
CA LEU A 323 14.54 13.90 2.44
C LEU A 323 15.67 13.63 1.44
N SER A 324 15.34 13.55 0.15
CA SER A 324 16.31 13.45 -0.94
C SER A 324 17.20 14.68 -1.03
N GLY A 325 16.64 15.89 -0.88
CA GLY A 325 17.39 17.14 -0.83
C GLY A 325 18.36 17.21 0.36
N ILE A 326 17.91 16.83 1.56
CA ILE A 326 18.72 16.76 2.78
C ILE A 326 19.91 15.81 2.58
N SER A 327 19.69 14.64 1.96
CA SER A 327 20.75 13.69 1.64
C SER A 327 21.85 14.32 0.76
N VAL A 328 21.47 14.94 -0.35
CA VAL A 328 22.42 15.57 -1.28
C VAL A 328 23.15 16.74 -0.61
N LEU A 329 22.43 17.57 0.15
CA LEU A 329 23.00 18.67 0.92
C LEU A 329 24.04 18.18 1.92
N THR A 330 23.77 17.06 2.59
CA THR A 330 24.68 16.49 3.60
C THR A 330 25.94 15.93 2.98
N PHE A 331 25.82 15.24 1.84
CA PHE A 331 26.99 14.83 1.07
C PHE A 331 27.83 16.04 0.62
N ALA A 332 27.20 17.08 0.05
CA ALA A 332 27.89 18.27 -0.40
C ALA A 332 28.59 19.01 0.76
N GLY A 333 27.90 19.20 1.87
CA GLY A 333 28.43 19.84 3.08
C GLY A 333 29.60 19.06 3.68
N ALA A 334 29.45 17.76 3.88
CA ALA A 334 30.51 16.91 4.41
C ALA A 334 31.74 16.90 3.51
N LYS A 335 31.54 16.88 2.18
CA LYS A 335 32.63 16.98 1.21
C LYS A 335 33.35 18.32 1.32
N ALA A 336 32.62 19.44 1.32
CA ALA A 336 33.20 20.78 1.41
C ALA A 336 34.03 20.98 2.70
N ILE A 337 33.51 20.52 3.84
CA ILE A 337 34.22 20.56 5.13
C ILE A 337 35.51 19.72 5.06
N THR A 338 35.41 18.49 4.53
CA THR A 338 36.56 17.59 4.47
C THR A 338 37.64 18.11 3.52
N THR A 339 37.26 18.63 2.35
CA THR A 339 38.22 19.19 1.39
C THR A 339 38.90 20.43 1.95
N GLY A 340 38.16 21.34 2.60
CA GLY A 340 38.76 22.52 3.22
C GLY A 340 39.82 22.17 4.27
N LYS A 341 39.55 21.15 5.10
CA LYS A 341 40.51 20.70 6.13
C LYS A 341 41.74 20.02 5.54
N VAL A 342 41.58 19.21 4.49
CA VAL A 342 42.71 18.55 3.81
C VAL A 342 43.59 19.54 3.07
N ASP A 343 42.99 20.55 2.43
CA ASP A 343 43.75 21.59 1.73
C ASP A 343 44.56 22.46 2.71
N GLU A 344 44.05 22.68 3.94
CA GLU A 344 44.77 23.40 5.00
C GLU A 344 45.94 22.59 5.58
N LYS A 345 45.82 21.25 5.64
CA LYS A 345 46.86 20.35 6.17
C LYS A 345 46.93 19.05 5.35
N PRO A 346 47.74 19.02 4.28
CA PRO A 346 47.80 17.90 3.32
C PRO A 346 48.18 16.55 3.95
N ASP A 347 48.98 16.58 5.02
CA ASP A 347 49.49 15.39 5.71
C ASP A 347 48.54 14.82 6.79
N LEU A 348 47.33 15.39 6.97
CA LEU A 348 46.41 14.95 8.02
C LEU A 348 46.02 13.47 7.95
N LYS A 349 46.06 12.85 6.77
CA LYS A 349 45.56 11.49 6.62
C LYS A 349 46.21 10.70 5.48
N PRO A 350 47.14 9.77 5.77
CA PRO A 350 47.66 8.88 4.75
C PRO A 350 46.53 7.97 4.22
N PRO A 351 46.50 7.69 2.91
CA PRO A 351 45.48 6.84 2.32
C PRO A 351 45.55 5.43 2.91
N ALA A 352 44.38 4.85 3.19
CA ALA A 352 44.29 3.48 3.66
C ALA A 352 44.76 2.50 2.57
N SER A 353 45.38 1.40 2.98
CA SER A 353 45.83 0.36 2.04
C SER A 353 44.67 -0.36 1.36
N LYS A 354 43.54 -0.52 2.06
CA LYS A 354 42.29 -1.10 1.53
C LYS A 354 41.06 -0.52 2.24
N PRO A 355 39.95 -0.25 1.53
CA PRO A 355 38.69 0.13 2.14
C PRO A 355 38.06 -1.07 2.88
N ARG A 356 37.43 -0.80 4.03
CA ARG A 356 36.74 -1.79 4.85
C ARG A 356 35.34 -1.29 5.19
N ALA A 357 34.38 -2.21 5.32
CA ALA A 357 33.00 -1.85 5.69
C ALA A 357 32.91 -1.13 7.04
N ILE A 358 33.83 -1.44 7.97
CA ILE A 358 33.91 -0.78 9.28
C ILE A 358 34.23 0.72 9.16
N ASP A 359 34.85 1.17 8.06
CA ASP A 359 35.18 2.58 7.85
C ASP A 359 33.91 3.46 7.71
N LEU A 360 32.73 2.86 7.52
CA LEU A 360 31.44 3.57 7.52
C LEU A 360 30.93 3.95 8.92
N ILE A 361 31.45 3.31 9.97
CA ILE A 361 30.98 3.50 11.35
C ILE A 361 32.11 3.80 12.33
N CYS A 362 33.35 3.84 11.84
CA CYS A 362 34.52 4.11 12.67
C CYS A 362 35.22 5.39 12.25
N ASP A 363 35.82 6.01 13.25
CA ASP A 363 36.71 7.15 13.13
C ASP A 363 38.05 6.78 12.48
N ASP A 364 38.93 7.77 12.40
CA ASP A 364 40.22 7.62 11.74
C ASP A 364 41.22 6.75 12.49
N ASN A 365 40.97 6.56 13.80
CA ASN A 365 41.68 5.70 14.72
C ASN A 365 41.08 4.28 14.80
N ASN A 366 40.12 3.96 13.92
CA ASN A 366 39.44 2.68 13.86
C ASN A 366 38.62 2.37 15.14
N LYS A 367 38.12 3.41 15.82
CA LYS A 367 37.18 3.31 16.93
C LYS A 367 35.76 3.61 16.43
N PRO A 368 34.72 2.89 16.89
CA PRO A 368 33.34 3.21 16.55
C PRO A 368 33.02 4.66 16.90
N ASP A 369 32.46 5.37 15.94
CA ASP A 369 32.04 6.74 16.12
C ASP A 369 30.52 6.84 16.12
N LEU A 370 29.99 7.58 17.09
CA LEU A 370 28.54 7.69 17.28
C LEU A 370 27.85 8.39 16.11
N GLY A 371 28.45 9.45 15.55
CA GLY A 371 27.86 10.22 14.46
C GLY A 371 27.83 9.45 13.14
N ASP A 372 28.92 8.78 12.79
CA ASP A 372 29.01 7.89 11.63
C ASP A 372 28.08 6.69 11.78
N PHE A 373 28.04 6.06 12.96
CA PHE A 373 27.10 4.98 13.25
C PHE A 373 25.64 5.43 13.14
N GLN A 374 25.26 6.54 13.77
CA GLN A 374 23.90 7.08 13.73
C GLN A 374 23.48 7.40 12.29
N MET A 375 24.36 8.02 11.50
CA MET A 375 24.10 8.32 10.10
C MET A 375 23.78 7.05 9.30
N VAL A 376 24.62 6.02 9.42
CA VAL A 376 24.41 4.75 8.70
C VAL A 376 23.15 4.04 9.18
N ALA A 377 22.92 3.98 10.48
CA ALA A 377 21.76 3.30 11.07
C ALA A 377 20.43 3.95 10.63
N ILE A 378 20.31 5.28 10.71
CA ILE A 378 19.11 6.01 10.28
C ILE A 378 18.89 5.85 8.78
N THR A 379 19.96 5.87 7.98
CA THR A 379 19.86 5.63 6.54
C THR A 379 19.28 4.26 6.23
N ILE A 380 19.82 3.20 6.85
CA ILE A 380 19.34 1.82 6.64
C ILE A 380 17.87 1.69 7.05
N LEU A 381 17.49 2.25 8.21
CA LEU A 381 16.10 2.24 8.67
C LEU A 381 15.17 2.93 7.65
N THR A 382 15.55 4.11 7.18
CA THR A 382 14.77 4.90 6.21
C THR A 382 14.62 4.15 4.88
N VAL A 383 15.70 3.53 4.40
CA VAL A 383 15.73 2.70 3.18
C VAL A 383 14.80 1.50 3.32
N ILE A 384 14.82 0.78 4.44
CA ILE A 384 13.95 -0.39 4.65
C ILE A 384 12.48 0.02 4.69
N ILE A 385 12.13 1.03 5.49
CA ILE A 385 10.75 1.50 5.60
C ILE A 385 10.22 1.93 4.23
N TYR A 386 11.00 2.77 3.52
CA TYR A 386 10.58 3.26 2.22
C TYR A 386 10.49 2.17 1.15
N ALA A 387 11.40 1.18 1.16
CA ALA A 387 11.33 0.04 0.25
C ALA A 387 10.05 -0.78 0.44
N ILE A 388 9.65 -1.02 1.70
CA ILE A 388 8.40 -1.70 2.02
C ILE A 388 7.21 -0.86 1.56
N SER A 389 7.17 0.44 1.87
CA SER A 389 6.10 1.35 1.43
C SER A 389 5.96 1.37 -0.09
N ALA A 390 7.06 1.43 -0.83
CA ALA A 390 7.07 1.36 -2.30
C ALA A 390 6.51 0.04 -2.83
N VAL A 391 6.84 -1.08 -2.19
CA VAL A 391 6.34 -2.41 -2.57
C VAL A 391 4.86 -2.58 -2.29
N GLU A 392 4.38 -2.12 -1.12
CA GLU A 392 2.96 -2.20 -0.78
C GLU A 392 2.11 -1.27 -1.65
N PHE A 393 2.63 -0.11 -2.03
CA PHE A 393 1.97 0.78 -2.99
C PHE A 393 1.70 0.11 -4.36
N MET A 394 2.56 -0.81 -4.78
CA MET A 394 2.38 -1.54 -6.04
C MET A 394 1.33 -2.67 -5.94
N GLU A 395 0.63 -2.82 -4.81
CA GLU A 395 -0.37 -3.88 -4.65
C GLU A 395 -1.52 -3.80 -5.64
N ASN A 396 -2.07 -2.61 -5.82
CA ASN A 396 -3.15 -2.33 -6.77
C ASN A 396 -2.72 -1.19 -7.66
N ILE A 397 -2.37 -1.51 -8.90
CA ILE A 397 -1.96 -0.51 -9.87
C ILE A 397 -3.22 0.12 -10.44
N GLU A 398 -3.56 1.30 -9.93
CA GLU A 398 -4.70 2.07 -10.41
C GLU A 398 -4.37 2.77 -11.73
N PHE A 399 -5.33 2.80 -12.64
CA PHE A 399 -5.18 3.30 -14.00
C PHE A 399 -5.38 4.82 -14.02
N ARG A 400 -4.69 5.51 -13.11
CA ARG A 400 -4.68 6.98 -13.04
C ARG A 400 -3.55 7.51 -13.90
N ARG A 401 -3.77 8.63 -14.59
CA ARG A 401 -2.77 9.35 -15.35
C ARG A 401 -1.68 9.91 -14.47
N VAL A 402 -2.07 10.39 -13.30
CA VAL A 402 -1.15 10.88 -12.28
C VAL A 402 -1.32 10.08 -11.01
N VAL A 403 -0.22 9.53 -10.54
CA VAL A 403 -0.11 8.86 -9.24
C VAL A 403 1.02 9.51 -8.45
N THR A 404 0.89 9.57 -7.14
CA THR A 404 1.95 10.06 -6.26
C THR A 404 2.62 8.86 -5.61
N MET A 405 3.96 8.82 -5.61
CA MET A 405 4.71 7.79 -4.89
C MET A 405 4.36 7.82 -3.39
N PRO A 406 4.62 6.74 -2.65
CA PRO A 406 4.49 6.76 -1.19
C PRO A 406 5.31 7.89 -0.58
N ASP A 407 4.70 8.64 0.33
CA ASP A 407 5.43 9.65 1.08
C ASP A 407 6.13 9.05 2.29
N VAL A 408 7.13 9.77 2.80
CA VAL A 408 7.73 9.47 4.11
C VAL A 408 7.02 10.27 5.18
N ASP A 409 6.82 9.68 6.35
CA ASP A 409 6.17 10.39 7.45
C ASP A 409 7.09 11.48 8.04
N ALA A 410 6.47 12.46 8.70
CA ALA A 410 7.19 13.59 9.28
C ALA A 410 8.19 13.18 10.37
N THR A 411 7.95 12.07 11.07
CA THR A 411 8.84 11.56 12.12
C THR A 411 10.11 11.01 11.49
N LEU A 412 9.98 10.18 10.45
CA LEU A 412 11.12 9.65 9.71
C LEU A 412 11.93 10.78 9.06
N LEU A 413 11.25 11.75 8.45
CA LEU A 413 11.89 12.96 7.92
C LEU A 413 12.67 13.72 8.99
N SER A 414 12.08 13.93 10.16
CA SER A 414 12.71 14.66 11.26
C SER A 414 13.93 13.93 11.81
N ILE A 415 13.82 12.62 12.06
CA ILE A 415 14.93 11.78 12.56
C ILE A 415 16.07 11.76 11.53
N PHE A 416 15.74 11.62 10.25
CA PHE A 416 16.71 11.67 9.17
C PHE A 416 17.44 13.02 9.14
N GLY A 417 16.68 14.12 9.10
CA GLY A 417 17.24 15.48 9.08
C GLY A 417 18.12 15.79 10.29
N LEU A 418 17.67 15.43 11.50
CA LEU A 418 18.44 15.63 12.73
C LEU A 418 19.74 14.80 12.73
N GLY A 419 19.69 13.55 12.26
CA GLY A 419 20.88 12.71 12.12
C GLY A 419 21.91 13.30 11.14
N GLN A 420 21.45 13.82 10.01
CA GLN A 420 22.31 14.49 9.05
C GLN A 420 22.91 15.79 9.59
N ALA A 421 22.11 16.59 10.32
CA ALA A 421 22.58 17.84 10.94
C ALA A 421 23.63 17.57 12.03
N ALA A 422 23.40 16.56 12.88
CA ALA A 422 24.38 16.13 13.88
C ALA A 422 25.70 15.68 13.25
N TYR A 423 25.62 14.91 12.16
CA TYR A 423 26.79 14.46 11.40
C TYR A 423 27.61 15.64 10.83
N LEU A 424 26.94 16.61 10.20
CA LEU A 424 27.61 17.81 9.68
C LEU A 424 28.22 18.65 10.81
N GLY A 425 27.50 18.78 11.94
CA GLY A 425 27.99 19.47 13.13
C GLY A 425 29.28 18.85 13.67
N LYS A 426 29.31 17.52 13.84
CA LYS A 426 30.52 16.76 14.19
C LYS A 426 31.67 17.06 13.21
N LYS A 427 31.41 16.91 11.90
CA LYS A 427 32.43 17.16 10.86
C LYS A 427 32.95 18.59 10.90
N ALA A 428 32.10 19.58 11.13
CA ALA A 428 32.49 20.99 11.26
C ALA A 428 33.39 21.20 12.49
N ALA A 429 32.98 20.67 13.65
CA ALA A 429 33.72 20.76 14.91
C ALA A 429 35.11 20.10 14.87
N GLY A 430 35.34 19.16 13.94
CA GLY A 430 36.64 18.52 13.78
C GLY A 430 36.86 17.29 14.64
N GLU A 431 35.80 16.82 15.29
CA GLU A 431 35.71 15.42 15.70
C GLU A 431 35.68 14.59 14.40
N GLN A 432 36.74 13.85 14.13
CA GLN A 432 36.82 12.92 12.99
C GLN A 432 36.74 11.50 13.51
#